data_AF-X1RJQ8-F1
#
_entry.id   AF-X1RJQ8-F1
#
_cell.length_a   1.000
_cell.length_b   1.000
_cell.length_c   1.000
_cell.angle_alpha   90.00
_cell.angle_beta   90.00
_cell.angle_gamma   90.00
#
_symmetry.space_group_name_H-M   'P 1'
#
loop_
_entity.id
_entity.type
_entity.pdbx_description
1 polymer ?
#
loop_
_entity_poly.entity_id
_entity_poly.type
_entity_poly.pdbx_seq_one_letter_code
_entity_poly.pdbx_strand_id
1 'polypeptide(L)' 'WNQPKGSEKDEREDESYSFIAILDNKIIGTARLHKNNEKEGQIRYLAVEKEYQKMDIGK' A
#
# COMPACT_ATOMS: atom_id res chain seq x y z
N TRP A 1 -8.72 -21.57 -15.00
CA TRP A 1 -9.08 -20.15 -14.76
C TRP A 1 -8.86 -19.44 -16.09
N ASN A 2 -9.91 -18.94 -16.74
CA ASN A 2 -9.94 -18.60 -18.18
C ASN A 2 -10.54 -17.19 -18.38
N GLN A 3 -9.96 -16.18 -17.74
CA GLN A 3 -10.44 -14.80 -17.83
C GLN A 3 -9.56 -13.93 -18.75
N PRO A 4 -10.17 -12.94 -19.44
CA PRO A 4 -9.44 -12.04 -20.32
C PRO A 4 -8.42 -11.21 -19.55
N LYS A 5 -7.26 -10.97 -20.18
CA LYS A 5 -6.19 -10.14 -19.65
C LYS A 5 -6.74 -8.74 -19.34
N GLY A 6 -6.74 -8.35 -18.07
CA GLY A 6 -7.33 -7.10 -17.59
C GLY A 6 -8.49 -7.25 -16.62
N SER A 7 -9.06 -8.45 -16.44
CA SER A 7 -10.04 -8.71 -15.38
C SER A 7 -9.44 -8.73 -13.96
N GLU A 8 -8.11 -8.69 -13.86
CA GLU A 8 -7.36 -8.53 -12.62
C GLU A 8 -7.47 -7.11 -12.04
N LYS A 9 -7.88 -6.14 -12.87
CA LYS A 9 -8.17 -4.78 -12.43
C LYS A 9 -9.63 -4.70 -11.95
N ASP A 10 -9.78 -4.57 -10.64
CA ASP A 10 -11.06 -4.27 -10.00
C ASP A 10 -11.35 -2.76 -10.16
N GLU A 11 -12.62 -2.35 -10.22
CA GLU A 11 -13.06 -0.96 -10.36
C GLU A 11 -12.53 -0.05 -9.22
N ARG A 12 -12.04 -0.66 -8.14
CA ARG A 12 -11.51 0.01 -6.94
C ARG A 12 -9.99 0.16 -6.91
N GLU A 13 -9.26 -0.27 -7.94
CA GLU A 13 -7.82 0.04 -8.01
C GLU A 13 -7.54 1.55 -7.97
N ASP A 14 -8.41 2.35 -8.60
CA ASP A 14 -8.33 3.82 -8.64
C ASP A 14 -8.60 4.49 -7.27
N GLU A 15 -9.19 3.79 -6.32
CA GLU A 15 -9.50 4.32 -4.97
C GLU A 15 -8.41 4.02 -3.93
N SER A 16 -7.25 3.56 -4.40
CA SER A 16 -6.17 3.15 -3.51
C SER A 16 -4.83 3.81 -3.84
N TYR A 17 -4.15 4.27 -2.79
CA TYR A 17 -2.86 4.93 -2.87
C TYR A 17 -1.82 4.02 -2.22
N SER A 18 -0.86 3.56 -3.02
CA SER A 18 0.29 2.79 -2.53
C SER A 18 1.44 3.73 -2.19
N PHE A 19 2.06 3.52 -1.04
CA PHE A 19 3.17 4.30 -0.52
C PHE A 19 4.35 3.37 -0.24
N ILE A 20 5.56 3.85 -0.50
CA ILE A 20 6.81 3.17 -0.15
C ILE A 20 7.73 4.13 0.59
N ALA A 21 8.46 3.61 1.57
CA ALA A 21 9.56 4.29 2.23
C ALA A 21 10.88 3.81 1.62
N ILE A 22 11.69 4.73 1.11
CA ILE A 22 12.99 4.44 0.51
C ILE A 22 14.08 5.07 1.37
N LEU A 23 15.10 4.28 1.69
CA LEU A 23 16.33 4.73 2.33
C LEU A 23 17.51 4.10 1.58
N ASP A 24 18.49 4.91 1.18
CA ASP A 24 19.68 4.45 0.44
C ASP A 24 19.35 3.56 -0.78
N ASN A 25 18.35 3.98 -1.57
CA ASN A 25 17.79 3.23 -2.71
C ASN A 25 17.17 1.86 -2.37
N LYS A 26 16.99 1.52 -1.09
CA LYS A 26 16.29 0.32 -0.63
C LYS A 26 14.88 0.67 -0.15
N ILE A 27 13.90 -0.12 -0.56
CA ILE A 27 12.54 -0.04 -0.01
C ILE A 27 12.57 -0.69 1.39
N ILE A 28 12.31 0.11 2.42
CA ILE A 28 12.32 -0.34 3.83
C ILE A 28 10.93 -0.43 4.45
N GLY A 29 9.91 0.06 3.72
CA GLY A 29 8.52 -0.02 4.18
C GLY A 29 7.52 0.24 3.05
N THR A 30 6.29 -0.21 3.28
CA THR A 30 5.16 -0.05 2.37
C THR A 30 3.89 0.21 3.16
N ALA A 31 2.95 0.91 2.55
CA ALA A 31 1.58 1.05 3.05
C ALA A 31 0.63 1.23 1.87
N ARG A 32 -0.65 0.89 2.05
CA ARG A 32 -1.71 1.21 1.10
C ARG A 32 -2.83 1.90 1.83
N LEU A 33 -3.22 3.09 1.38
CA LEU A 33 -4.47 3.71 1.77
C LEU A 33 -5.55 3.24 0.80
N HIS A 34 -6.57 2.57 1.30
CA HIS A 34 -7.78 2.27 0.55
C HIS A 34 -8.86 3.26 0.99
N LYS A 35 -9.36 4.10 0.09
CA LYS A 35 -10.49 4.98 0.40
C LYS A 35 -11.75 4.13 0.53
N ASN A 36 -12.47 4.29 1.63
CA ASN A 36 -13.79 3.69 1.81
C ASN A 36 -14.90 4.63 1.32
N ASN A 37 -14.65 5.95 1.41
CA ASN A 37 -15.47 7.03 0.87
C ASN A 37 -14.62 8.33 0.78
N GLU A 38 -15.23 9.48 0.48
CA GLU A 38 -14.53 10.77 0.35
C GLU A 38 -13.85 11.26 1.65
N LYS A 39 -14.32 10.82 2.82
CA LYS A 39 -13.88 11.32 4.13
C LYS A 39 -13.14 10.27 4.96
N GLU A 40 -13.22 9.00 4.59
CA GLU A 40 -12.68 7.88 5.36
C GLU A 40 -11.87 6.94 4.45
N GLY A 41 -10.75 6.47 4.98
CA GLY A 41 -9.93 5.45 4.35
C GLY A 41 -9.34 4.51 5.40
N GLN A 42 -8.92 3.34 4.94
CA GLN A 42 -8.29 2.31 5.74
C GLN A 42 -6.85 2.10 5.28
N ILE A 43 -5.91 2.13 6.24
CA ILE A 43 -4.53 1.71 5.98
C ILE A 43 -4.50 0.18 5.97
N ARG A 44 -3.97 -0.39 4.88
CA ARG A 44 -3.76 -1.82 4.67
C ARG A 44 -2.32 -2.04 4.23
N TYR A 45 -1.85 -3.28 4.36
CA TYR A 45 -0.52 -3.69 3.91
C TYR A 45 0.62 -2.80 4.46
N LEU A 46 0.44 -2.25 5.67
CA LEU A 46 1.51 -1.54 6.37
C LEU A 46 2.53 -2.58 6.81
N ALA A 47 3.74 -2.45 6.28
CA ALA A 47 4.87 -3.28 6.67
C ALA A 47 6.13 -2.41 6.69
N VAL A 48 6.98 -2.63 7.69
CA VAL A 48 8.30 -2.04 7.79
C VAL A 48 9.27 -3.18 8.02
N GLU A 49 10.39 -3.18 7.31
CA GLU A 49 11.46 -4.15 7.50
C GLU A 49 11.88 -4.17 8.97
N LYS A 50 12.11 -5.37 9.51
CA LYS A 50 12.28 -5.61 10.96
C LYS A 50 13.36 -4.72 11.60
N GLU A 51 14.44 -4.49 10.87
CA GLU A 51 15.60 -3.69 11.31
C GLU A 51 15.28 -2.19 11.43
N TYR A 52 14.21 -1.74 10.78
CA TYR A 52 13.77 -0.33 10.72
C TYR A 52 12.47 -0.07 11.49
N GLN A 53 11.93 -1.08 12.18
CA GLN A 53 10.75 -0.91 13.03
C GLN A 53 11.06 -0.05 14.26
N LYS A 54 10.04 0.65 14.79
CA LYS A 54 10.14 1.57 15.95
C LYS A 54 11.03 2.80 15.72
N MET A 55 11.39 3.09 14.48
CA MET A 55 12.09 4.32 14.06
C MET A 55 11.13 5.37 13.48
N ASP A 56 9.87 5.38 13.94
CA ASP A 56 8.78 6.26 13.47
C ASP A 56 8.40 6.16 11.97
N ILE A 57 8.96 5.21 11.21
CA ILE A 57 8.67 5.02 9.77
C ILE A 57 7.22 4.57 9.49
N GLY A 58 6.60 3.85 10.42
CA GLY A 58 5.24 3.31 10.27
C GLY A 58 4.21 3.91 11.21
N LYS A 59 4.46 5.10 11.78
CA LYS A 59 3.63 5.74 12.79
C LYS A 59 2.56 6.65 12.18
#